data_AF-C0P2B2-F1
#
_entry.id   AF-C0P2B2-F1
#
_cell.length_a   1.000
_cell.length_b   1.000
_cell.length_c   1.000
_cell.angle_alpha   90.00
_cell.angle_beta   90.00
_cell.angle_gamma   90.00
#
_symmetry.space_group_name_H-M   'P 1'
#
loop_
_entity.id
_entity.type
_entity.pdbx_description
1 polymer ?
#
loop_
_entity_poly.entity_id
_entity_poly.type
_entity_poly.pdbx_seq_one_letter_code
_entity_poly.pdbx_strand_id
1 'polypeptide(L)' 'MDPGTNEPLFTNCTRDFTGTLDYIFYTADSLTVESLLELLDEDSLRKDTALPSPEWSSDHIALLAEFRCKLRVRR' A
#
# COMPACT_ATOMS: atom_id res chain seq x y z
N MET A 1 5.08 7.14 -6.67
CA MET A 1 4.73 7.90 -5.46
C MET A 1 4.26 9.27 -5.90
N ASP A 2 3.18 9.78 -5.31
CA ASP A 2 2.71 11.15 -5.56
C ASP A 2 3.64 12.15 -4.84
N PRO A 3 4.22 13.15 -5.54
CA PRO A 3 5.17 14.08 -4.94
C PRO A 3 4.52 15.19 -4.10
N GLY A 4 3.20 15.38 -4.19
CA GLY A 4 2.46 16.38 -3.40
C GLY A 4 2.04 15.83 -2.04
N THR A 5 1.63 14.56 -1.97
CA THR A 5 1.16 13.93 -0.73
C THR A 5 2.18 12.97 -0.09
N ASN A 6 3.22 12.56 -0.82
CA ASN A 6 4.14 11.47 -0.44
C ASN A 6 3.42 10.12 -0.22
N GLU A 7 2.32 9.90 -0.93
CA GLU A 7 1.56 8.66 -0.87
C GLU A 7 1.87 7.76 -2.09
N PRO A 8 1.51 6.46 -2.02
CA PRO A 8 1.38 5.65 -3.23
C PRO A 8 0.56 6.35 -4.32
N LEU A 9 0.76 5.96 -5.58
CA LEU A 9 -0.08 6.47 -6.68
C LEU A 9 -1.51 5.96 -6.54
N PHE A 10 -1.67 4.72 -6.09
CA PHE A 10 -2.97 4.14 -5.80
C PHE A 10 -2.85 2.93 -4.87
N THR A 11 -3.95 2.67 -4.17
CA THR A 11 -4.25 1.40 -3.51
C THR A 11 -5.59 0.85 -3.98
N ASN A 12 -6.42 1.67 -4.62
CA ASN A 12 -7.62 1.29 -5.35
C ASN A 12 -7.50 1.72 -6.82
N CYS A 13 -7.86 0.84 -7.75
CA CYS A 13 -7.80 1.11 -9.19
C CYS A 13 -9.02 0.48 -9.89
N THR A 14 -10.03 1.28 -10.14
CA THR A 14 -11.23 0.90 -10.90
C THR A 14 -11.20 1.57 -12.29
N ARG A 15 -12.22 1.33 -13.11
CA ARG A 15 -12.34 1.97 -14.42
C ARG A 15 -12.46 3.50 -14.32
N ASP A 16 -13.16 3.98 -13.30
CA ASP A 16 -13.59 5.38 -13.21
C ASP A 16 -12.84 6.15 -12.11
N PHE A 17 -12.06 5.45 -11.28
CA PHE A 17 -11.34 6.05 -10.16
C PHE A 17 -10.06 5.27 -9.85
N THR A 18 -8.98 6.01 -9.64
CA THR A 18 -7.69 5.51 -9.17
C THR A 18 -7.17 6.45 -8.08
N GLY A 19 -6.76 5.89 -6.95
CA GLY A 19 -6.23 6.69 -5.85
C GLY A 19 -5.84 5.89 -4.62
N THR A 20 -5.21 6.58 -3.67
CA THR A 20 -4.76 6.00 -2.40
C THR A 20 -5.82 6.16 -1.33
N LEU A 21 -6.43 5.05 -0.93
CA LEU A 21 -7.53 5.00 0.03
C LEU A 21 -7.18 4.16 1.28
N ASP A 22 -6.15 3.34 1.21
CA ASP A 22 -5.81 2.34 2.22
C ASP A 22 -4.51 2.70 2.93
N TYR A 23 -4.48 2.51 4.25
CA TYR A 23 -3.35 2.88 5.09
C TYR A 23 -3.15 1.87 6.22
N ILE A 24 -1.88 1.56 6.53
CA ILE A 24 -1.49 0.88 7.77
C ILE A 24 -0.84 1.92 8.68
N PHE A 25 -1.61 2.43 9.65
CA PHE A 25 -1.07 3.30 10.69
C PHE A 25 -0.41 2.48 11.80
N TYR A 26 0.71 2.98 12.32
CA TYR A 26 1.45 2.30 13.39
C TYR A 26 2.04 3.30 14.39
N THR A 27 2.29 2.82 15.62
CA THR A 27 2.91 3.64 16.67
C THR A 27 4.43 3.67 16.50
N ALA A 28 4.94 4.77 15.94
CA ALA A 28 6.36 4.94 15.66
C ALA A 28 7.27 4.80 16.90
N ASP A 29 6.77 5.07 18.11
CA ASP A 29 7.56 4.93 19.34
C ASP A 29 7.82 3.48 19.75
N SER A 30 6.96 2.54 19.33
CA SER A 30 7.03 1.13 19.74
C SER A 30 7.32 0.17 18.60
N LEU A 31 7.19 0.60 17.35
CA LEU A 31 7.37 -0.23 16.15
C LEU A 31 8.34 0.43 15.18
N THR A 32 9.18 -0.40 14.54
CA THR A 32 10.01 -0.03 13.39
C THR A 32 9.49 -0.79 12.17
N VAL A 33 9.33 -0.11 11.05
CA VAL A 33 9.05 -0.74 9.75
C VAL A 33 10.35 -1.37 9.24
N GLU A 34 10.37 -2.68 9.04
CA GLU A 34 11.53 -3.40 8.52
C GLU A 34 11.44 -3.59 7.00
N SER A 35 10.25 -3.92 6.51
CA SER A 35 10.02 -4.15 5.09
C SER A 35 8.58 -3.83 4.70
N LEU A 36 8.37 -3.54 3.41
CA LEU A 36 7.07 -3.28 2.80
C LEU A 36 6.95 -4.14 1.54
N LEU A 37 5.75 -4.65 1.26
CA LEU A 37 5.44 -5.22 -0.04
C LEU A 37 5.40 -4.09 -1.08
N GLU A 38 6.15 -4.25 -2.17
CA GLU A 38 6.12 -3.31 -3.29
C GLU A 38 4.75 -3.31 -3.95
N LEU A 39 4.21 -2.11 -4.20
CA LEU A 39 2.95 -1.95 -4.90
C LEU A 39 3.15 -2.11 -6.40
N LEU A 40 2.09 -2.53 -7.10
CA LEU A 40 2.08 -2.62 -8.55
C LEU A 40 2.25 -1.23 -9.16
N ASP A 41 3.01 -1.15 -10.25
CA ASP A 41 3.02 0.05 -11.08
C ASP A 41 1.78 0.11 -11.98
N GLU A 42 1.48 1.31 -12.48
CA GLU A 42 0.32 1.53 -13.34
C GLU A 42 0.44 0.71 -14.65
N ASP A 43 1.67 0.57 -15.17
CA ASP A 43 1.95 -0.15 -16.41
C ASP A 43 1.65 -1.65 -16.31
N SER A 44 1.83 -2.25 -15.14
CA SER A 44 1.44 -3.64 -14.86
C SER A 44 -0.07 -3.83 -14.87
N LEU A 45 -0.85 -2.80 -14.54
CA LEU A 45 -2.32 -2.83 -14.52
C LEU A 45 -2.97 -2.37 -15.85
N ARG A 46 -2.23 -1.64 -16.70
CA ARG A 46 -2.72 -1.14 -17.99
C ARG A 46 -3.25 -2.22 -18.94
N LYS A 47 -2.84 -3.49 -18.78
CA LYS A 47 -3.33 -4.59 -19.63
C LYS A 47 -4.83 -4.85 -19.46
N ASP A 48 -5.36 -4.67 -18.25
CA ASP A 48 -6.75 -5.00 -17.94
C ASP A 48 -7.65 -3.77 -17.74
N THR A 49 -7.09 -2.56 -17.86
CA THR A 49 -7.77 -1.24 -17.77
C THR A 49 -8.45 -0.92 -16.43
N ALA A 50 -8.64 -1.89 -15.52
CA ALA A 50 -9.18 -1.72 -14.17
C ALA A 50 -9.05 -3.02 -13.34
N LEU A 51 -9.11 -2.90 -12.02
CA LEU A 51 -9.37 -4.01 -11.11
C LEU A 51 -10.87 -4.06 -10.72
N PRO A 52 -11.41 -5.25 -10.33
CA PRO A 52 -10.77 -6.56 -10.36
C PRO A 52 -10.53 -7.08 -11.79
N SER A 53 -9.63 -8.05 -11.94
CA SER A 53 -9.28 -8.72 -13.20
C SER A 53 -9.28 -10.26 -13.04
N PRO A 54 -9.08 -11.06 -14.11
CA PRO A 54 -8.93 -12.51 -13.98
C PRO A 54 -7.82 -12.95 -13.02
N GLU A 55 -6.75 -12.16 -12.89
CA GLU A 55 -5.61 -12.40 -12.00
C GLU A 55 -5.83 -11.82 -10.59
N TRP A 56 -6.69 -10.81 -10.46
CA TRP A 56 -6.86 -10.02 -9.24
C TRP A 56 -8.34 -9.95 -8.83
N SER A 57 -8.69 -10.59 -7.72
CA SER A 57 -10.07 -10.72 -7.26
C SER A 57 -10.66 -9.48 -6.54
N SER A 58 -9.87 -8.42 -6.37
CA SER A 58 -10.22 -7.19 -5.62
C SER A 58 -9.86 -5.97 -6.46
N ASP A 59 -10.64 -4.89 -6.32
CA ASP A 59 -10.33 -3.55 -6.86
C ASP A 59 -9.29 -2.77 -6.02
N HIS A 60 -9.00 -3.27 -4.82
CA HIS A 60 -7.92 -2.80 -3.95
C HIS A 60 -6.69 -3.72 -3.97
N ILE A 61 -5.51 -3.11 -3.85
CA ILE A 61 -4.22 -3.78 -3.70
C ILE A 61 -3.92 -3.97 -2.23
N ALA A 62 -3.56 -5.21 -1.86
CA ALA A 62 -3.23 -5.54 -0.49
C ALA A 62 -1.98 -4.78 -0.02
N LEU A 63 -2.10 -4.10 1.12
CA LEU A 63 -0.95 -3.55 1.84
C LEU A 63 -0.37 -4.62 2.77
N LEU A 64 0.95 -4.74 2.79
CA LEU A 64 1.66 -5.61 3.71
C LEU A 64 2.91 -4.89 4.22
N ALA A 65 3.10 -4.94 5.53
CA ALA A 65 4.24 -4.36 6.21
C ALA A 65 4.77 -5.32 7.28
N GLU A 66 6.08 -5.44 7.37
CA GLU A 66 6.77 -6.15 8.44
C GLU A 66 7.21 -5.14 9.51
N PHE A 67 6.85 -5.42 10.76
CA PHE A 67 7.23 -4.58 11.89
C PHE A 67 8.09 -5.35 12.88
N ARG A 68 9.11 -4.66 13.41
CA ARG A 68 9.83 -5.10 14.60
C ARG A 68 9.42 -4.26 15.81
N CYS A 69 9.11 -4.93 16.92
CA CYS A 69 8.87 -4.28 18.20
C CYS A 69 10.15 -3.68 18.77
N LYS A 70 10.11 -2.39 19.13
CA LYS A 70 11.19 -1.73 19.86
C LYS A 70 11.19 -2.23 21.31
N LEU A 71 12.38 -2.55 21.83
CA LEU A 71 12.52 -2.94 23.23
C LEU A 71 12.18 -1.74 24.12
N ARG A 72 11.17 -1.90 24.98
CA ARG A 72 10.87 -0.90 26.00
C ARG A 72 11.96 -0.97 27.05
N VAL A 73 12.87 0.02 27.09
CA VAL A 73 13.75 0.20 28.24
C VAL A 73 12.85 0.54 29.42
N ARG A 74 12.67 -0.39 30.36
CA ARG A 74 12.01 -0.09 31.63
C ARG A 74 12.92 0.89 32.36
N ARG A 75 12.50 2.15 32.41
CA ARG A 75 13.05 3.12 33.39
C ARG A 75 12.56 2.76 34.78
#